data_AF-A0A7C3KZG2-F1
#
_entry.id   AF-A0A7C3KZG2-F1
#
_cell.length_a   1.000
_cell.length_b   1.000
_cell.length_c   1.000
_cell.angle_alpha   90.00
_cell.angle_beta   90.00
_cell.angle_gamma   90.00
#
_symmetry.space_group_name_H-M   'P 1'
#
loop_
_entity.id
_entity.type
_entity.pdbx_description
1 polymer ?
#
loop_
_entity_poly.entity_id
_entity_poly.type
_entity_poly.pdbx_seq_one_letter_code
_entity_poly.pdbx_strand_id
1 'polypeptide(L)'
;MQIRWEPAKQTPNLNERAQDYLRLLRQSAKKRKRSLHTHSDGSEFRWHGELKGYGGLLWDEESRRVFLIERSGPSRDSFKQEARAILRGFESFTGDVLPWQVLGLRLRLPARLAMRRFDALAGRIAVRFTSRIETVVAERWSLADRLLAQTSLAEWGAKATRLQPAAEHGDIARYEGAARLPLGLL
;
A
#
# COMPACT_ATOMS: atom_id res chain seq x y z
N MET A 1 -2.06 8.92 -7.42
CA MET A 1 -2.04 7.56 -8.00
C MET A 1 -3.27 6.83 -7.50
N GLN A 2 -3.86 5.98 -8.33
CA GLN A 2 -5.02 5.18 -7.99
C GLN A 2 -4.80 3.76 -8.51
N ILE A 3 -5.07 2.78 -7.67
CA ILE A 3 -5.10 1.36 -8.05
C ILE A 3 -6.48 0.85 -7.66
N ARG A 4 -7.20 0.25 -8.61
CA ARG A 4 -8.46 -0.45 -8.39
C ARG A 4 -8.32 -1.85 -8.94
N TRP A 5 -9.08 -2.79 -8.40
CA TRP A 5 -9.10 -4.13 -8.95
C TRP A 5 -10.46 -4.77 -8.78
N GLU A 6 -10.73 -5.75 -9.63
CA GLU A 6 -11.92 -6.59 -9.57
C GLU A 6 -11.58 -8.04 -9.93
N PRO A 7 -12.27 -9.04 -9.35
CA PRO A 7 -12.11 -10.42 -9.75
C PRO A 7 -12.75 -10.67 -11.13
N ALA A 8 -12.13 -11.53 -11.95
CA ALA A 8 -12.70 -11.97 -13.22
C ALA A 8 -12.77 -13.51 -13.29
N LYS A 9 -13.92 -14.01 -13.76
CA LYS A 9 -14.18 -15.46 -13.89
C LYS A 9 -13.48 -16.11 -15.09
N GLN A 10 -12.92 -15.34 -16.00
CA GLN A 10 -12.22 -15.79 -17.20
C GLN A 10 -11.20 -14.75 -17.61
N THR A 11 -10.22 -15.14 -18.43
CA THR A 11 -9.21 -14.23 -18.97
C THR A 11 -9.91 -13.06 -19.70
N PRO A 12 -9.73 -11.82 -19.25
CA PRO A 12 -10.47 -10.68 -19.77
C PRO A 12 -9.77 -10.06 -20.99
N ASN A 13 -10.57 -9.52 -21.92
CA ASN A 13 -10.03 -8.66 -22.97
C ASN A 13 -9.69 -7.28 -22.38
N LEU A 14 -8.42 -7.04 -22.10
CA LEU A 14 -7.97 -5.80 -21.44
C LEU A 14 -8.19 -4.54 -22.30
N ASN A 15 -8.16 -4.66 -23.63
CA ASN A 15 -8.44 -3.53 -24.53
C ASN A 15 -9.92 -3.12 -24.44
N GLU A 16 -10.84 -4.08 -24.49
CA GLU A 16 -12.27 -3.79 -24.30
C GLU A 16 -12.54 -3.15 -22.93
N ARG A 17 -11.91 -3.68 -21.87
CA ARG A 17 -12.02 -3.10 -20.52
C ARG A 17 -11.46 -1.68 -20.43
N ALA A 18 -10.36 -1.38 -21.14
CA ALA A 18 -9.81 -0.02 -21.20
C ALA A 18 -10.80 0.94 -21.89
N GLN A 19 -11.39 0.49 -23.00
CA GLN A 19 -12.39 1.26 -23.73
C GLN A 19 -13.67 1.49 -22.92
N ASP A 20 -14.15 0.48 -22.19
CA ASP A 20 -15.28 0.59 -21.27
C ASP A 20 -15.02 1.62 -20.18
N TYR A 21 -13.85 1.57 -19.55
CA TYR A 21 -13.45 2.56 -18.55
C TYR A 21 -13.43 3.98 -19.14
N LEU A 22 -12.80 4.18 -20.29
CA LEU A 22 -12.77 5.49 -20.96
C LEU A 22 -14.18 5.96 -21.35
N ARG A 23 -15.08 5.05 -21.75
CA ARG A 23 -16.48 5.36 -22.05
C ARG A 23 -17.20 5.91 -20.82
N LEU A 24 -17.07 5.23 -19.68
CA LEU A 24 -17.64 5.69 -18.40
C LEU A 24 -17.05 7.04 -17.97
N LEU A 25 -15.75 7.24 -18.16
CA LEU A 25 -15.07 8.50 -17.84
C LEU A 25 -15.61 9.66 -18.70
N ARG A 26 -15.78 9.45 -20.00
CA ARG A 26 -16.41 10.44 -20.91
C ARG A 26 -17.86 10.74 -20.51
N GLN A 27 -18.64 9.72 -20.17
CA GLN A 27 -20.02 9.92 -19.71
C GLN A 27 -20.07 10.77 -18.43
N SER A 28 -19.16 10.52 -17.49
CA SER A 28 -19.02 11.32 -16.27
C SER A 28 -18.62 12.78 -16.56
N ALA A 29 -17.66 13.00 -17.46
CA ALA A 29 -17.26 14.34 -17.89
C ALA A 29 -18.40 15.10 -18.58
N LYS A 30 -19.13 14.43 -19.48
CA LYS A 30 -20.31 15.00 -20.16
C LYS A 30 -21.39 15.43 -19.17
N LYS A 31 -21.70 14.60 -18.17
CA LYS A 31 -22.65 14.93 -17.09
C LYS A 31 -22.24 16.19 -16.31
N ARG A 32 -20.93 16.42 -16.18
CA ARG A 32 -20.36 17.61 -15.52
C ARG A 32 -20.09 18.78 -16.47
N LYS A 33 -20.53 18.69 -17.73
CA LYS A 33 -20.27 19.69 -18.79
C LYS A 33 -18.78 20.02 -18.98
N ARG A 34 -17.89 19.03 -18.77
CA ARG A 34 -16.44 19.16 -18.98
C ARG A 34 -16.02 18.49 -20.27
N SER A 35 -15.09 19.11 -21.01
CA SER A 35 -14.43 18.48 -22.15
C SER A 35 -13.42 17.44 -21.68
N LEU A 36 -13.38 16.31 -22.37
CA LEU A 36 -12.43 15.23 -22.07
C LEU A 36 -12.02 14.53 -23.36
N HIS A 37 -10.74 14.62 -23.70
CA HIS A 37 -10.12 13.84 -24.74
C HIS A 37 -9.55 12.57 -24.14
N THR A 38 -9.68 11.45 -24.86
CA THR A 38 -9.21 10.15 -24.37
C THR A 38 -8.58 9.40 -25.53
N HIS A 39 -7.59 8.57 -25.23
CA HIS A 39 -6.93 7.71 -26.20
C HIS A 39 -6.58 6.39 -25.52
N SER A 40 -6.78 5.28 -26.24
CA SER A 40 -6.43 3.94 -25.82
C SER A 40 -5.39 3.37 -26.76
N ASP A 41 -4.47 2.58 -26.24
CA ASP A 41 -3.49 1.80 -27.00
C ASP A 41 -3.36 0.43 -26.32
N GLY A 42 -4.09 -0.56 -26.85
CA GLY A 42 -4.27 -1.84 -26.16
C GLY A 42 -4.88 -1.67 -24.77
N SER A 43 -4.19 -2.19 -23.74
CA SER A 43 -4.60 -2.05 -22.33
C SER A 43 -4.16 -0.74 -21.67
N GLU A 44 -3.27 0.03 -22.32
CA GLU A 44 -2.86 1.35 -21.85
C GLU A 44 -3.83 2.43 -22.33
N PHE A 45 -4.00 3.48 -21.52
CA PHE A 45 -4.84 4.61 -21.86
C PHE A 45 -4.29 5.93 -21.34
N ARG A 46 -4.77 7.00 -21.96
CA ARG A 46 -4.58 8.37 -21.49
C ARG A 46 -5.85 9.19 -21.68
N TRP A 47 -6.02 10.18 -20.83
CA TRP A 47 -7.10 11.15 -20.97
C TRP A 47 -6.64 12.55 -20.56
N HIS A 48 -7.30 13.58 -21.09
CA HIS A 48 -6.92 14.98 -20.94
C HIS A 48 -8.14 15.90 -20.96
N GLY A 49 -8.17 16.83 -20.00
CA GLY A 49 -9.11 17.93 -19.83
C GLY A 49 -8.50 18.95 -18.86
N GLU A 50 -9.24 19.41 -17.86
CA GLU A 50 -8.66 20.23 -16.76
C GLU A 50 -7.58 19.46 -15.97
N LEU A 51 -7.79 18.15 -15.83
CA LEU A 51 -6.82 17.18 -15.32
C LEU A 51 -6.37 16.29 -16.49
N LYS A 52 -5.28 15.57 -16.28
CA LYS A 52 -4.89 14.49 -17.18
C LYS A 52 -4.57 13.22 -16.40
N GLY A 53 -4.67 12.09 -17.07
CA GLY A 53 -4.35 10.78 -16.52
C GLY A 53 -3.67 9.89 -17.53
N TYR A 54 -2.74 9.07 -17.04
CA TYR A 54 -2.12 7.96 -17.76
C TYR A 54 -2.30 6.70 -16.93
N GLY A 55 -2.68 5.61 -17.56
CA GLY A 55 -2.92 4.37 -16.84
C GLY A 55 -2.96 3.17 -17.76
N GLY A 56 -3.21 2.01 -17.18
CA GLY A 56 -3.39 0.79 -17.90
C GLY A 56 -4.13 -0.26 -17.09
N LEU A 57 -4.51 -1.33 -17.78
CA LEU A 57 -5.10 -2.50 -17.18
C LEU A 57 -4.10 -3.67 -17.22
N LEU A 58 -4.02 -4.40 -16.12
CA LEU A 58 -3.22 -5.61 -15.99
C LEU A 58 -4.11 -6.77 -15.58
N TRP A 59 -3.84 -7.95 -16.12
CA TRP A 59 -4.45 -9.21 -15.72
C TRP A 59 -3.43 -10.02 -14.93
N ASP A 60 -3.82 -10.47 -13.74
CA ASP A 60 -3.08 -11.45 -12.96
C ASP A 60 -3.84 -12.77 -12.99
N GLU A 61 -3.23 -13.77 -13.63
CA GLU A 61 -3.81 -15.09 -13.80
C GLU A 61 -3.94 -15.85 -12.48
N GLU A 62 -2.97 -15.67 -11.56
CA GLU A 62 -2.94 -16.38 -10.28
C GLU A 62 -4.03 -15.86 -9.34
N SER A 63 -4.13 -14.55 -9.16
CA SER A 63 -5.20 -13.97 -8.32
C SER A 63 -6.56 -13.90 -9.00
N ARG A 64 -6.60 -14.13 -10.32
CA ARG A 64 -7.75 -13.92 -11.19
C ARG A 64 -8.32 -12.51 -11.08
N ARG A 65 -7.46 -11.49 -11.01
CA ARG A 65 -7.85 -10.07 -10.85
C ARG A 65 -7.43 -9.23 -12.03
N VAL A 66 -8.31 -8.30 -12.40
CA VAL A 66 -7.98 -7.18 -13.29
C VAL A 66 -7.64 -5.98 -12.45
N PHE A 67 -6.46 -5.41 -12.65
CA PHE A 67 -6.02 -4.19 -12.00
C PHE A 67 -6.11 -3.01 -12.95
N LEU A 68 -6.81 -1.95 -12.54
CA LEU A 68 -6.75 -0.62 -13.16
C LEU A 68 -5.77 0.23 -12.37
N ILE A 69 -4.70 0.65 -13.03
CA ILE A 69 -3.64 1.46 -12.42
C ILE A 69 -3.60 2.78 -13.17
N GLU A 70 -3.74 3.89 -12.44
CA GLU A 70 -3.77 5.23 -13.02
C GLU A 70 -2.96 6.23 -12.17
N ARG A 71 -2.17 7.05 -12.87
CA ARG A 71 -1.65 8.30 -12.33
C ARG A 71 -2.37 9.46 -13.01
N SER A 72 -3.13 10.21 -12.23
CA SER A 72 -3.79 11.44 -12.65
C SER A 72 -3.38 12.63 -11.80
N GLY A 73 -3.51 13.83 -12.37
CA GLY A 73 -3.10 15.09 -11.76
C GLY A 73 -3.41 16.31 -12.65
N PRO A 74 -3.01 17.51 -12.22
CA PRO A 74 -3.16 18.73 -13.01
C PRO A 74 -2.59 18.59 -14.42
N SER A 75 -3.28 19.13 -15.42
CA SER A 75 -2.85 19.02 -16.83
C SER A 75 -1.48 19.65 -17.12
N ARG A 76 -1.05 20.63 -16.31
CA ARG A 76 0.26 21.30 -16.40
C ARG A 76 1.44 20.44 -15.92
N ASP A 77 1.21 19.45 -15.07
CA ASP A 77 2.30 18.69 -14.45
C ASP A 77 2.80 17.58 -15.39
N SER A 78 4.12 17.33 -15.46
CA SER A 78 4.65 16.23 -16.28
C SER A 78 4.85 14.96 -15.43
N PHE A 79 4.08 13.91 -15.71
CA PHE A 79 4.15 12.63 -14.98
C PHE A 79 3.93 11.40 -15.88
N LYS A 80 4.09 11.54 -17.21
CA LYS A 80 3.91 10.41 -18.15
C LYS A 80 4.91 9.28 -17.90
N GLN A 81 6.18 9.62 -17.65
CA GLN A 81 7.22 8.64 -17.37
C GLN A 81 6.99 7.95 -16.02
N GLU A 82 6.64 8.72 -14.98
CA GLU A 82 6.23 8.20 -13.66
C GLU A 82 5.08 7.20 -13.80
N ALA A 83 4.02 7.55 -14.54
CA ALA A 83 2.87 6.67 -14.75
C ALA A 83 3.25 5.35 -15.43
N ARG A 84 4.14 5.40 -16.45
CA ARG A 84 4.65 4.20 -17.13
C ARG A 84 5.51 3.34 -16.23
N ALA A 85 6.36 3.96 -15.41
CA ALA A 85 7.19 3.23 -14.46
C ALA A 85 6.32 2.51 -13.42
N ILE A 86 5.27 3.17 -12.90
CA ILE A 86 4.30 2.58 -11.99
C ILE A 86 3.60 1.38 -12.65
N LEU A 87 3.14 1.51 -13.89
CA LEU A 87 2.44 0.43 -14.58
C LEU A 87 3.36 -0.77 -14.84
N ARG A 88 4.60 -0.53 -15.27
CA ARG A 88 5.57 -1.59 -15.58
C ARG A 88 6.15 -2.27 -14.35
N GLY A 89 6.29 -1.55 -13.24
CA GLY A 89 6.81 -2.06 -11.97
C GLY A 89 5.72 -2.58 -11.04
N PHE A 90 4.46 -2.69 -11.51
CA PHE A 90 3.40 -3.24 -10.70
C PHE A 90 3.51 -4.76 -10.62
N GLU A 91 3.56 -5.25 -9.38
CA GLU A 91 3.51 -6.67 -9.07
C GLU A 91 2.28 -6.92 -8.20
N SER A 92 1.49 -7.92 -8.56
CA SER A 92 0.45 -8.47 -7.69
C SER A 92 1.04 -9.65 -6.91
N PHE A 93 0.54 -9.84 -5.69
CA PHE A 93 0.96 -10.93 -4.82
C PHE A 93 -0.25 -11.73 -4.38
N THR A 94 -0.10 -13.05 -4.38
CA THR A 94 -1.07 -14.00 -3.84
C THR A 94 -0.41 -14.91 -2.81
N GLY A 95 -1.22 -15.76 -2.18
CA GLY A 95 -0.76 -16.72 -1.17
C GLY A 95 -1.00 -16.26 0.26
N ASP A 96 -0.54 -17.09 1.19
CA ASP A 96 -0.81 -16.94 2.62
C ASP A 96 -0.04 -15.80 3.27
N VAL A 97 1.03 -15.32 2.65
CA VAL A 97 1.90 -14.26 3.17
C VAL A 97 2.14 -13.21 2.08
N LEU A 98 1.71 -11.99 2.35
CA LEU A 98 1.79 -10.86 1.41
C LEU A 98 2.89 -9.89 1.82
N PRO A 99 3.67 -9.35 0.86
CA PRO A 99 4.59 -8.27 1.12
C PRO A 99 3.82 -6.97 1.37
N TRP A 100 4.27 -6.21 2.35
CA TRP A 100 3.79 -4.86 2.64
C TRP A 100 4.95 -3.90 2.62
N GLN A 101 4.77 -2.77 1.94
CA GLN A 101 5.74 -1.70 1.94
C GLN A 101 5.06 -0.34 2.08
N VAL A 102 5.50 0.46 3.04
CA VAL A 102 5.05 1.84 3.18
C VAL A 102 6.19 2.70 3.72
N LEU A 103 6.53 3.77 2.99
CA LEU A 103 7.53 4.75 3.43
C LEU A 103 8.84 4.11 3.99
N GLY A 104 9.36 3.11 3.28
CA GLY A 104 10.59 2.39 3.65
C GLY A 104 10.43 1.29 4.70
N LEU A 105 9.27 1.18 5.37
CA LEU A 105 8.92 0.00 6.16
C LEU A 105 8.58 -1.15 5.20
N ARG A 106 9.23 -2.31 5.34
CA ARG A 106 9.01 -3.52 4.52
C ARG A 106 8.73 -4.72 5.43
N LEU A 107 7.60 -5.39 5.21
CA LEU A 107 7.10 -6.50 6.02
C LEU A 107 6.64 -7.64 5.11
N ARG A 108 6.55 -8.85 5.67
CA ARG A 108 5.78 -9.95 5.08
C ARG A 108 4.77 -10.40 6.13
N LEU A 109 3.47 -10.33 5.81
CA LEU A 109 2.40 -10.58 6.77
C LEU A 109 1.39 -11.59 6.23
N PRO A 110 0.80 -12.43 7.09
CA PRO A 110 -0.30 -13.29 6.70
C PRO A 110 -1.43 -12.53 5.97
N ALA A 111 -1.96 -13.09 4.88
CA ALA A 111 -3.00 -12.46 4.06
C ALA A 111 -4.30 -12.15 4.83
N ARG A 112 -4.55 -12.89 5.93
CA ARG A 112 -5.69 -12.68 6.84
C ARG A 112 -5.62 -11.38 7.66
N LEU A 113 -4.45 -10.73 7.71
CA LEU A 113 -4.23 -9.49 8.44
C LEU A 113 -4.55 -8.29 7.53
N ALA A 114 -5.58 -7.52 7.88
CA ALA A 114 -5.95 -6.30 7.17
C ALA A 114 -5.37 -5.08 7.89
N MET A 115 -4.82 -4.12 7.13
CA MET A 115 -4.43 -2.82 7.68
C MET A 115 -5.66 -2.09 8.23
N ARG A 116 -5.63 -1.76 9.52
CA ARG A 116 -6.70 -1.02 10.21
C ARG A 116 -6.36 0.42 10.49
N ARG A 117 -5.07 0.72 10.70
CA ARG A 117 -4.61 2.04 11.05
C ARG A 117 -3.23 2.30 10.48
N PHE A 118 -3.03 3.53 10.00
CA PHE A 118 -1.76 4.06 9.54
C PHE A 118 -1.56 5.41 10.22
N ASP A 119 -0.57 5.49 11.11
CA ASP A 119 -0.17 6.72 11.79
C ASP A 119 1.18 7.16 11.24
N ALA A 120 1.21 8.31 10.55
CA ALA A 120 2.44 8.95 10.10
C ALA A 120 2.64 10.24 10.90
N LEU A 121 3.62 10.22 11.80
CA LEU A 121 4.08 11.35 12.59
C LEU A 121 5.50 11.73 12.13
N ALA A 122 5.92 12.97 12.41
CA ALA A 122 7.32 13.33 12.29
C ALA A 122 8.15 12.37 13.17
N GLY A 123 9.19 11.75 12.61
CA GLY A 123 10.01 10.80 13.38
C GLY A 123 9.43 9.38 13.49
N ARG A 124 8.17 9.10 13.12
CA ARG A 124 7.55 7.77 13.32
C ARG A 124 6.46 7.44 12.31
N ILE A 125 6.54 6.25 11.74
CA ILE A 125 5.47 5.61 10.99
C ILE A 125 5.05 4.37 11.77
N ALA A 126 3.76 4.23 12.07
CA ALA A 126 3.20 3.05 12.68
C ALA A 126 2.04 2.52 11.84
N VAL A 127 2.01 1.21 11.63
CA VAL A 127 0.99 0.53 10.84
C VAL A 127 0.43 -0.60 11.67
N ARG A 128 -0.89 -0.60 11.88
CA ARG A 128 -1.59 -1.66 12.62
C ARG A 128 -2.35 -2.53 11.66
N PHE A 129 -2.06 -3.82 11.74
CA PHE A 129 -2.76 -4.88 11.03
C PHE A 129 -3.54 -5.74 12.03
N THR A 130 -4.75 -6.13 11.68
CA THR A 130 -5.62 -6.91 12.56
C THR A 130 -6.38 -7.97 11.78
N SER A 131 -6.50 -9.16 12.39
CA SER A 131 -7.43 -10.23 12.00
C SER A 131 -8.42 -10.49 13.13
N ARG A 132 -9.23 -11.55 13.04
CA ARG A 132 -10.12 -11.96 14.14
C ARG A 132 -9.34 -12.42 15.39
N ILE A 133 -8.12 -12.95 15.21
CA ILE A 133 -7.38 -13.65 16.25
C ILE A 133 -6.08 -12.97 16.67
N GLU A 134 -5.55 -12.04 15.88
CA GLU A 134 -4.27 -11.41 16.16
C GLU A 134 -4.20 -9.95 15.70
N THR A 135 -3.30 -9.19 16.32
CA THR A 135 -2.95 -7.82 15.91
C THR A 135 -1.44 -7.70 15.81
N VAL A 136 -0.97 -7.13 14.69
CA VAL A 136 0.44 -6.83 14.46
C VAL A 136 0.60 -5.33 14.33
N VAL A 137 1.53 -4.75 15.09
CA VAL A 137 1.92 -3.34 14.96
C VAL A 137 3.35 -3.29 14.44
N ALA A 138 3.53 -2.69 13.28
CA ALA A 138 4.83 -2.50 12.66
C ALA A 138 5.19 -1.02 12.66
N GLU A 139 6.40 -0.69 13.12
CA GLU A 139 6.82 0.69 13.30
C GLU A 139 8.17 0.95 12.66
N ARG A 140 8.32 2.14 12.08
CA ARG A 140 9.58 2.70 11.63
C ARG A 140 9.77 4.04 12.32
N TRP A 141 10.86 4.17 13.05
CA TRP A 141 11.26 5.43 13.65
C TRP A 141 12.33 6.08 12.76
N SER A 142 12.14 7.34 12.36
CA SER A 142 13.17 8.11 11.66
C SER A 142 13.97 8.92 12.68
N LEU A 143 15.29 8.82 12.58
CA LEU A 143 16.28 9.37 13.51
C LEU A 143 16.36 10.90 13.54
N ALA A 144 15.42 11.62 12.91
CA ALA A 144 15.42 13.08 12.86
C ALA A 144 15.33 13.68 14.27
N ASP A 145 14.56 13.06 15.17
CA ASP A 145 14.46 13.46 16.58
C ASP A 145 15.78 13.24 17.34
N ARG A 146 16.61 12.28 16.91
CA ARG A 146 17.89 11.95 17.54
C ARG A 146 19.00 12.94 17.16
N LEU A 147 18.97 13.43 15.92
CA LEU A 147 19.86 14.49 15.45
C LEU A 147 19.53 15.85 16.07
N LEU A 148 18.24 16.12 16.33
CA LEU A 148 17.79 17.38 16.92
C LEU A 148 17.92 17.41 18.46
N ALA A 149 17.93 16.26 19.13
CA ALA A 149 17.91 16.20 20.60
C ALA A 149 19.29 16.03 21.28
N GLN A 150 20.38 15.77 20.56
CA GLN A 150 21.71 15.49 21.13
C GLN A 150 21.73 14.44 22.28
N THR A 151 20.75 13.53 22.34
CA THR A 151 20.65 12.52 23.40
C THR A 151 21.00 11.11 22.91
N SER A 152 21.42 10.24 23.84
CA SER A 152 21.76 8.86 23.55
C SER A 152 20.51 7.99 23.21
N LEU A 153 20.71 6.80 22.61
CA LEU A 153 19.60 5.88 22.27
C LEU A 153 18.77 5.50 23.49
N ALA A 154 19.46 5.24 24.60
CA ALA A 154 18.88 4.72 25.84
C ALA A 154 18.00 5.79 26.50
N GLU A 155 18.48 7.04 26.55
CA GLU A 155 17.73 8.16 27.11
C GLU A 155 16.49 8.50 26.28
N TRP A 156 16.62 8.50 24.95
CA TRP A 156 15.48 8.69 24.06
C TRP A 156 14.44 7.57 24.22
N GLY A 157 14.88 6.31 24.24
CA GLY A 157 14.02 5.14 24.42
C GLY A 157 13.25 5.18 25.74
N ALA A 158 13.94 5.54 26.83
CA ALA A 158 13.34 5.67 28.15
C ALA A 158 12.25 6.76 28.19
N LYS A 159 12.53 7.92 27.57
CA LYS A 159 11.61 9.06 27.55
C LYS A 159 10.38 8.81 26.67
N ALA A 160 10.56 8.22 25.50
CA ALA A 160 9.49 7.99 24.53
C ALA A 160 8.51 6.89 24.95
N THR A 161 9.01 5.87 25.66
CA THR A 161 8.20 4.70 26.04
C THR A 161 7.74 4.74 27.51
N ARG A 162 8.28 5.65 28.33
CA ARG A 162 8.19 5.65 29.81
C ARG A 162 8.63 4.34 30.46
N LEU A 163 9.29 3.46 29.71
CA LEU A 163 9.91 2.26 30.25
C LEU A 163 11.29 2.65 30.76
N GLN A 164 11.62 2.28 32.00
CA GLN A 164 13.00 2.46 32.46
C GLN A 164 13.92 1.59 31.58
N PRO A 165 15.09 2.11 31.17
CA PRO A 165 16.05 1.30 30.43
C PRO A 165 16.41 0.12 31.32
N ALA A 166 16.28 -1.10 30.80
CA ALA A 166 16.69 -2.29 31.51
C ALA A 166 18.19 -2.13 31.80
N ALA A 167 18.55 -2.17 33.08
CA ALA A 167 19.95 -2.11 33.50
C ALA A 167 20.75 -3.15 32.72
N GLU A 168 21.90 -2.69 32.20
CA GLU A 168 22.78 -3.40 31.29
C GLU A 168 22.99 -4.85 31.73
N HIS A 169 22.36 -5.81 31.05
CA HIS A 169 22.83 -7.17 30.86
C HIS A 169 22.32 -7.62 29.48
N GLY A 170 23.25 -8.08 28.66
CA GLY A 170 23.07 -8.33 27.23
C GLY A 170 21.95 -9.31 26.90
N ASP A 171 21.42 -9.11 25.69
CA ASP A 171 20.51 -9.97 24.94
C ASP A 171 19.27 -10.50 25.68
N ILE A 172 18.10 -10.14 25.18
CA ILE A 172 17.02 -11.06 24.77
C ILE A 172 15.80 -10.21 24.39
N ALA A 173 15.38 -10.36 23.14
CA ALA A 173 14.07 -9.93 22.67
C ALA A 173 12.98 -10.65 23.50
N ARG A 174 12.11 -9.89 24.17
CA ARG A 174 10.94 -10.47 24.83
C ARG A 174 9.84 -10.79 23.81
N TYR A 175 9.59 -12.07 23.64
CA TYR A 175 8.44 -12.64 22.97
C TYR A 175 7.30 -12.76 23.99
N GLU A 176 6.19 -12.03 23.82
CA GLU A 176 4.96 -12.26 24.57
C GLU A 176 3.98 -13.06 23.72
N GLY A 177 4.07 -14.38 23.83
CA GLY A 177 3.05 -15.31 23.33
C GLY A 177 2.18 -15.80 24.49
N ALA A 178 0.87 -15.59 24.40
CA ALA A 178 -0.09 -16.18 25.34
C ALA A 178 -0.21 -17.69 25.08
N ALA A 179 0.41 -18.50 25.93
CA ALA A 179 0.26 -19.94 25.94
C ALA A 179 -1.01 -20.34 26.71
N ARG A 180 -1.92 -21.08 26.06
CA ARG A 180 -2.74 -22.12 26.69
C ARG A 180 -2.99 -23.24 25.70
N LEU A 181 -2.34 -24.38 25.91
CA LEU A 181 -2.84 -25.68 25.47
C LEU A 181 -3.08 -26.55 26.71
N PRO A 182 -4.11 -27.41 26.71
CA PRO A 182 -4.42 -28.30 27.82
C PRO A 182 -3.54 -29.56 27.73
N LEU A 183 -3.14 -30.11 28.87
CA LEU A 183 -2.65 -31.48 28.96
C LEU A 183 -3.30 -32.14 30.17
N GLY A 184 -4.13 -33.14 29.90
CA GLY A 184 -4.29 -34.26 30.82
C GLY A 184 -3.36 -35.38 30.35
N LEU A 185 -2.60 -35.95 31.28
CA LEU A 185 -2.54 -37.40 31.55
C LEU A 185 -1.47 -37.68 32.61
N LEU A 186 -1.94 -38.35 33.68
CA LEU A 186 -1.27 -38.93 34.85
C LEU A 186 -0.77 -37.96 35.93
#